data_AF-A0A2R7S634-F1
#
_entry.id   AF-A0A2R7S634-F1
#
_cell.length_a   1.000
_cell.length_b   1.000
_cell.length_c   1.000
_cell.angle_alpha   90.00
_cell.angle_beta   90.00
_cell.angle_gamma   90.00
#
_symmetry.space_group_name_H-M   'P 1'
#
loop_
_entity.id
_entity.type
_entity.pdbx_description
1 polymer ?
#
loop_
_entity_poly.entity_id
_entity_poly.type
_entity_poly.pdbx_seq_one_letter_code
_entity_poly.pdbx_strand_id
1 'polypeptide(L)'
;MSRKRIAITTNPTTGAHAKVYRDSDTQEFVVRFYTAEGTLKPAEDYFTDDKADAIGTAEHVINPLPAIGAGLRVQTLAGELDSYIEGGQDHQRTTEPGTWGEVVGQGQKDSDGLTYWEVQFPNGAAVRITTQELSNRKAYTLRAAQECAA
;
A
#
# COMPACT_ATOMS: atom_id res chain seq x y z
N MET A 1 29.12 1.83 -19.46
CA MET A 1 28.01 1.48 -18.56
C MET A 1 26.77 1.19 -19.37
N SER A 2 26.48 -0.10 -19.58
CA SER A 2 25.23 -0.54 -20.20
C SER A 2 24.22 -0.82 -19.09
N ARG A 3 23.09 -0.12 -19.10
CA ARG A 3 22.00 -0.33 -18.14
C ARG A 3 20.76 -0.77 -18.85
N LYS A 4 20.23 -1.93 -18.46
CA LYS A 4 18.96 -2.44 -18.98
C LYS A 4 17.84 -2.06 -18.03
N ARG A 5 16.85 -1.31 -18.51
CA ARG A 5 15.65 -1.02 -17.73
C ARG A 5 14.84 -2.29 -17.50
N ILE A 6 14.44 -2.52 -16.26
CA ILE A 6 13.70 -3.71 -15.80
C ILE A 6 12.26 -3.36 -15.44
N ALA A 7 12.04 -2.21 -14.78
CA ALA A 7 10.72 -1.77 -14.34
C ALA A 7 10.60 -0.25 -14.35
N ILE A 8 9.36 0.23 -14.36
CA ILE A 8 8.99 1.63 -14.13
C ILE A 8 7.81 1.63 -13.16
N THR A 9 7.89 2.45 -12.13
CA THR A 9 6.77 2.78 -11.26
C THR A 9 6.42 4.24 -11.46
N THR A 10 5.13 4.56 -11.61
CA THR A 10 4.64 5.93 -11.75
C THR A 10 3.53 6.15 -10.73
N ASN A 11 3.57 7.31 -10.06
CA ASN A 11 2.47 7.78 -9.23
C ASN A 11 1.43 8.46 -10.13
N PRO A 12 0.18 7.94 -10.19
CA PRO A 12 -0.84 8.48 -11.08
C PRO A 12 -1.34 9.86 -10.65
N THR A 13 -1.16 10.24 -9.39
CA THR A 13 -1.62 11.51 -8.83
C THR A 13 -0.58 12.61 -9.02
N THR A 14 0.69 12.32 -8.71
CA THR A 14 1.75 13.33 -8.76
C THR A 14 2.53 13.31 -10.07
N GLY A 15 2.48 12.23 -10.85
CA GLY A 15 3.32 12.03 -12.04
C GLY A 15 4.78 11.71 -11.74
N ALA A 16 5.19 11.72 -10.46
CA ALA A 16 6.51 11.27 -10.05
C ALA A 16 6.72 9.79 -10.45
N HIS A 17 7.95 9.42 -10.79
CA HIS A 17 8.21 8.06 -11.25
C HIS A 17 9.62 7.59 -10.90
N ALA A 18 9.78 6.28 -10.79
CA ALA A 18 11.05 5.61 -10.60
C ALA A 18 11.32 4.64 -11.75
N LYS A 19 12.59 4.50 -12.12
CA LYS A 19 13.04 3.52 -13.12
C LYS A 19 14.06 2.61 -12.48
N VAL A 20 13.81 1.30 -12.59
CA VAL A 20 14.72 0.26 -12.11
C VAL A 20 15.56 -0.23 -13.28
N TYR A 21 16.87 -0.25 -13.09
CA TYR A 21 17.84 -0.73 -14.08
C TYR A 21 18.65 -1.88 -13.50
N ARG A 22 19.10 -2.80 -14.34
CA ARG A 22 20.21 -3.71 -14.04
C ARG A 22 21.47 -3.17 -14.69
N ASP A 23 22.50 -2.94 -13.89
CA ASP A 23 23.83 -2.56 -14.36
C ASP A 23 24.60 -3.83 -14.74
N SER A 24 25.09 -3.91 -15.98
CA SER A 24 25.86 -5.07 -16.44
C SER A 24 27.25 -5.13 -15.83
N ASP A 25 27.79 -3.98 -15.43
CA ASP A 25 29.19 -3.85 -15.04
C ASP A 25 29.34 -4.21 -13.56
N THR A 26 28.40 -3.76 -12.71
CA THR A 26 28.40 -4.07 -11.26
C THR A 26 27.52 -5.25 -10.88
N GLN A 27 26.66 -5.72 -11.79
CA GLN A 27 25.62 -6.71 -11.49
C GLN A 27 24.62 -6.26 -10.41
N GLU A 28 24.52 -4.96 -10.15
CA GLU A 28 23.56 -4.39 -9.19
C GLU A 28 22.29 -3.88 -9.89
N PHE A 29 21.22 -3.80 -9.13
CA PHE A 29 20.03 -3.04 -9.50
C PHE A 29 20.16 -1.61 -9.02
N VAL A 30 19.81 -0.67 -9.90
CA VAL A 30 19.81 0.77 -9.64
C VAL A 30 18.40 1.29 -9.79
N VAL A 31 17.87 1.91 -8.74
CA VAL A 31 16.60 2.63 -8.78
C VAL A 31 16.90 4.12 -8.90
N ARG A 32 16.32 4.74 -9.93
CA ARG A 32 16.44 6.18 -10.17
C ARG A 32 15.11 6.86 -10.00
N PHE A 33 15.08 7.93 -9.23
CA PHE A 33 13.87 8.68 -8.92
C PHE A 33 13.77 9.95 -9.74
N TYR A 34 12.57 10.24 -10.22
CA TYR A 34 12.27 11.38 -11.07
C TYR A 34 11.07 12.15 -10.51
N THR A 35 11.12 13.47 -10.62
CA THR A 35 9.96 14.34 -10.34
C THR A 35 8.88 14.17 -11.41
N ALA A 36 7.72 14.80 -11.21
CA ALA A 36 6.62 14.85 -12.17
C ALA A 36 7.07 15.41 -13.54
N GLU A 37 7.97 16.39 -13.51
CA GLU A 37 8.53 17.06 -14.67
C GLU A 37 9.65 16.24 -15.36
N GLY A 38 9.99 15.08 -14.82
CA GLY A 38 11.04 14.20 -15.34
C GLY A 38 12.45 14.57 -14.89
N THR A 39 12.60 15.45 -13.88
CA THR A 39 13.91 15.81 -13.33
C THR A 39 14.46 14.66 -12.49
N LEU A 40 15.65 14.17 -12.82
CA LEU A 40 16.33 13.13 -12.05
C LEU A 40 16.79 13.66 -10.70
N LYS A 41 16.61 12.87 -9.65
CA LYS A 41 17.07 13.13 -8.27
C LYS A 41 18.21 12.17 -7.92
N PRO A 42 19.45 12.45 -8.38
CA PRO A 42 20.56 11.48 -8.25
C PRO A 42 20.99 11.25 -6.80
N ALA A 43 20.74 12.19 -5.89
CA ALA A 43 20.99 12.02 -4.47
C ALA A 43 20.07 10.99 -3.79
N GLU A 44 19.00 10.58 -4.48
CA GLU A 44 18.03 9.61 -4.01
C GLU A 44 18.23 8.24 -4.69
N ASP A 45 19.20 8.08 -5.61
CA ASP A 45 19.44 6.81 -6.30
C ASP A 45 19.69 5.68 -5.26
N TYR A 46 19.00 4.54 -5.43
CA TYR A 46 19.11 3.37 -4.56
C TYR A 46 19.79 2.22 -5.29
N PHE A 47 20.69 1.50 -4.60
CA PHE A 47 21.49 0.41 -5.15
C PHE A 47 21.31 -0.83 -4.29
N THR A 48 21.04 -1.96 -4.92
CA THR A 48 20.84 -3.24 -4.24
C THR A 48 21.17 -4.38 -5.20
N ASP A 49 21.57 -5.54 -4.70
CA ASP A 49 21.80 -6.75 -5.50
C ASP A 49 20.51 -7.57 -5.71
N ASP A 50 19.45 -7.27 -4.95
CA ASP A 50 18.14 -7.93 -5.03
C ASP A 50 17.16 -7.17 -5.94
N LYS A 51 16.64 -7.89 -6.95
CA LYS A 51 15.62 -7.38 -7.88
C LYS A 51 14.33 -7.01 -7.17
N ALA A 52 13.89 -7.85 -6.23
CA ALA A 52 12.61 -7.68 -5.56
C ALA A 52 12.65 -6.44 -4.66
N ASP A 53 13.76 -6.26 -3.94
CA ASP A 53 14.03 -5.08 -3.13
C ASP A 53 14.09 -3.79 -3.96
N ALA A 54 14.77 -3.80 -5.12
CA ALA A 54 14.82 -2.64 -6.01
C ALA A 54 13.43 -2.21 -6.50
N ILE A 55 12.58 -3.18 -6.87
CA ILE A 55 11.20 -2.91 -7.31
C ILE A 55 10.34 -2.46 -6.13
N GLY A 56 10.47 -3.12 -4.97
CA GLY A 56 9.74 -2.77 -3.74
C GLY A 56 10.07 -1.35 -3.27
N THR A 57 11.34 -0.96 -3.32
CA THR A 57 11.79 0.39 -2.98
C THR A 57 11.25 1.43 -3.97
N ALA A 58 11.28 1.14 -5.28
CA ALA A 58 10.69 2.00 -6.29
C ALA A 58 9.19 2.24 -6.03
N GLU A 59 8.46 1.19 -5.70
CA GLU A 59 7.04 1.26 -5.36
C GLU A 59 6.79 2.05 -4.08
N HIS A 60 7.53 1.75 -3.02
CA HIS A 60 7.37 2.38 -1.71
C HIS A 60 7.60 3.89 -1.74
N VAL A 61 8.65 4.34 -2.45
CA VAL A 61 9.01 5.76 -2.51
C VAL A 61 8.08 6.54 -3.45
N ILE A 62 7.68 5.97 -4.58
CA ILE A 62 6.83 6.67 -5.56
C ILE A 62 5.37 6.64 -5.16
N ASN A 63 4.89 5.53 -4.60
CA ASN A 63 3.51 5.31 -4.19
C ASN A 63 3.43 5.06 -2.67
N PRO A 64 3.89 6.02 -1.83
CA PRO A 64 3.87 5.83 -0.40
C PRO A 64 2.44 5.56 0.05
N LEU A 65 2.29 4.64 1.00
CA LEU A 65 1.02 4.50 1.69
C LEU A 65 0.70 5.86 2.33
N PRO A 66 -0.55 6.37 2.20
CA PRO A 66 -0.94 7.53 2.97
C PRO A 66 -0.73 7.23 4.46
N ALA A 67 -0.45 8.26 5.26
CA ALA A 67 -0.35 8.09 6.71
C ALA A 67 -1.65 7.44 7.22
N ILE A 68 -1.55 6.21 7.73
CA ILE A 68 -2.73 5.43 8.11
C ILE A 68 -3.18 5.89 9.49
N GLY A 69 -4.38 6.46 9.55
CA GLY A 69 -5.00 6.94 10.77
C GLY A 69 -6.47 7.29 10.56
N ALA A 70 -7.11 7.77 11.63
CA ALA A 70 -8.51 8.17 11.62
C ALA A 70 -8.83 9.12 10.44
N GLY A 71 -9.92 8.85 9.72
CA GLY A 71 -10.31 9.58 8.52
C GLY A 71 -9.73 9.04 7.21
N LEU A 72 -8.95 7.96 7.23
CA LEU A 72 -8.63 7.18 6.03
C LEU A 72 -9.77 6.18 5.77
N ARG A 73 -10.15 6.02 4.50
CA ARG A 73 -11.09 4.98 4.06
C ARG A 73 -10.37 3.90 3.28
N VAL A 74 -10.81 2.66 3.49
CA VAL A 74 -10.27 1.45 2.87
C VAL A 74 -11.38 0.80 2.06
N GLN A 75 -11.16 0.63 0.76
CA GLN A 75 -12.05 -0.16 -0.08
C GLN A 75 -11.52 -1.59 -0.13
N THR A 76 -12.35 -2.58 0.20
CA THR A 76 -12.04 -3.98 -0.11
C THR A 76 -12.39 -4.27 -1.58
N LEU A 77 -11.51 -4.93 -2.32
CA LEU A 77 -11.74 -5.32 -3.72
C LEU A 77 -12.22 -6.77 -3.86
N ALA A 78 -12.13 -7.57 -2.80
CA ALA A 78 -12.56 -8.97 -2.79
C ALA A 78 -13.68 -9.26 -1.77
N GLY A 79 -14.02 -8.29 -0.92
CA GLY A 79 -14.86 -8.50 0.26
C GLY A 79 -14.03 -8.99 1.44
N GLU A 80 -14.53 -8.73 2.65
CA GLU A 80 -13.92 -9.13 3.91
C GLU A 80 -14.88 -9.99 4.72
N LEU A 81 -14.35 -10.96 5.46
CA LEU A 81 -15.11 -11.76 6.41
C LEU A 81 -14.80 -11.27 7.83
N ASP A 82 -15.85 -10.93 8.57
CA ASP A 82 -15.77 -10.64 10.01
C ASP A 82 -16.56 -11.71 10.78
N SER A 83 -15.96 -12.21 11.86
CA SER A 83 -16.52 -13.23 12.74
C SER A 83 -16.64 -12.66 14.15
N TYR A 84 -17.84 -12.73 14.73
CA TYR A 84 -18.15 -12.13 16.03
C TYR A 84 -19.05 -13.04 16.87
N ILE A 85 -19.04 -12.82 18.18
CA ILE A 85 -19.87 -13.55 19.15
C ILE A 85 -21.01 -12.65 19.61
N GLU A 86 -22.25 -13.12 19.47
CA GLU A 86 -23.43 -12.45 20.01
C GLU A 86 -24.31 -13.48 20.73
N GLY A 87 -24.69 -13.19 21.98
CA GLY A 87 -25.48 -14.13 22.78
C GLY A 87 -24.82 -15.49 23.01
N GLY A 88 -23.50 -15.61 22.87
CA GLY A 88 -22.76 -16.86 22.97
C GLY A 88 -22.81 -17.74 21.71
N GLN A 89 -23.28 -17.20 20.58
CA GLN A 89 -23.28 -17.87 19.27
C GLN A 89 -22.24 -17.22 18.34
N ASP A 90 -21.62 -18.05 17.49
CA ASP A 90 -20.73 -17.59 16.42
C ASP A 90 -21.57 -17.03 15.27
N HIS A 91 -21.28 -15.79 14.88
CA HIS A 91 -21.87 -15.16 13.71
C HIS A 91 -20.78 -14.73 12.74
N GLN A 92 -21.13 -14.71 11.46
CA GLN A 92 -20.28 -14.23 10.38
C GLN A 92 -21.00 -13.16 9.58
N ARG A 93 -20.26 -12.16 9.13
CA ARG A 93 -20.72 -11.12 8.19
C ARG A 93 -19.66 -10.89 7.14
N THR A 94 -20.10 -10.75 5.89
CA THR A 94 -19.21 -10.52 4.75
C THR A 94 -19.47 -9.14 4.17
N THR A 95 -18.42 -8.38 3.88
CA THR A 95 -18.52 -7.12 3.13
C THR A 95 -18.46 -7.40 1.64
N GLU A 96 -19.22 -6.66 0.85
CA GLU A 96 -19.21 -6.84 -0.61
C GLU A 96 -17.94 -6.22 -1.23
N PRO A 97 -17.40 -6.80 -2.31
CA PRO A 97 -16.37 -6.15 -3.13
C PRO A 97 -16.77 -4.72 -3.51
N GLY A 98 -15.84 -3.78 -3.37
CA GLY A 98 -16.04 -2.37 -3.63
C GLY A 98 -16.57 -1.58 -2.42
N THR A 99 -16.86 -2.23 -1.29
CA THR A 99 -17.34 -1.53 -0.08
C THR A 99 -16.21 -0.74 0.58
N TRP A 100 -16.49 0.50 0.94
CA TRP A 100 -15.58 1.37 1.69
C TRP A 100 -15.82 1.29 3.20
N GLY A 101 -14.81 0.85 3.95
CA GLY A 101 -14.74 0.98 5.40
C GLY A 101 -13.91 2.20 5.83
N GLU A 102 -13.99 2.54 7.11
CA GLU A 102 -13.27 3.62 7.75
C GLU A 102 -12.26 3.07 8.76
N VAL A 103 -11.04 3.58 8.73
CA VAL A 103 -10.03 3.29 9.76
C VAL A 103 -10.45 3.94 11.07
N VAL A 104 -10.69 3.14 12.09
CA VAL A 104 -11.06 3.60 13.43
C VAL A 104 -9.83 3.59 14.35
N GLY A 105 -9.50 4.77 14.88
CA GLY A 105 -8.44 4.94 15.87
C GLY A 105 -7.01 5.01 15.32
N GLN A 106 -6.05 4.65 16.16
CA GLN A 106 -4.62 4.62 15.85
C GLN A 106 -4.14 3.19 15.61
N GLY A 107 -3.02 3.05 14.89
CA GLY A 107 -2.41 1.74 14.66
C GLY A 107 -2.05 1.03 15.97
N GLN A 108 -2.46 -0.21 16.09
CA GLN A 108 -2.19 -1.08 17.23
C GLN A 108 -1.14 -2.12 16.83
N LYS A 109 -0.43 -2.68 17.82
CA LYS A 109 0.49 -3.81 17.59
C LYS A 109 -0.08 -5.08 18.17
N ASP A 110 0.01 -6.18 17.42
CA ASP A 110 -0.30 -7.50 17.95
C ASP A 110 0.88 -8.08 18.77
N SER A 111 0.72 -9.32 19.23
CA SER A 111 1.75 -10.03 20.01
C SER A 111 3.05 -10.27 19.25
N ASP A 112 2.98 -10.29 17.92
CA ASP A 112 4.13 -10.50 17.03
C ASP A 112 4.79 -9.16 16.63
N GLY A 113 4.24 -8.04 17.11
CA GLY A 113 4.73 -6.68 16.86
C GLY A 113 4.28 -6.10 15.52
N LEU A 114 3.42 -6.80 14.77
CA LEU A 114 2.84 -6.32 13.52
C LEU A 114 1.84 -5.22 13.81
N THR A 115 1.93 -4.14 13.04
CA THR A 115 1.00 -3.00 13.17
C THR A 115 -0.23 -3.24 12.33
N TYR A 116 -1.40 -3.13 12.95
CA TYR A 116 -2.72 -3.26 12.33
C TYR A 116 -3.63 -2.08 12.69
N TRP A 117 -4.66 -1.90 11.87
CA TRP A 117 -5.74 -0.95 12.11
C TRP A 117 -7.06 -1.69 12.05
N GLU A 118 -8.00 -1.24 12.87
CA GLU A 118 -9.38 -1.70 12.77
C GLU A 118 -10.10 -0.86 11.73
N VAL A 119 -10.81 -1.53 10.82
CA VAL A 119 -11.56 -0.92 9.73
C VAL A 119 -13.02 -1.30 9.88
N GLN A 120 -13.86 -0.28 10.09
CA GLN A 120 -15.29 -0.46 10.25
C GLN A 120 -16.03 -0.21 8.95
N PHE A 121 -16.83 -1.18 8.52
CA PHE A 121 -17.62 -1.11 7.30
C PHE A 121 -19.09 -0.75 7.59
N PRO A 122 -19.86 -0.25 6.59
CA PRO A 122 -21.24 0.19 6.77
C PRO A 122 -22.21 -0.91 7.24
N ASN A 123 -21.92 -2.18 6.94
CA ASN A 123 -22.69 -3.33 7.42
C ASN A 123 -22.35 -3.72 8.87
N GLY A 124 -21.51 -2.92 9.55
CA GLY A 124 -21.02 -3.16 10.89
C GLY A 124 -19.87 -4.16 10.98
N ALA A 125 -19.31 -4.65 9.86
CA ALA A 125 -18.13 -5.50 9.91
C ALA A 125 -16.92 -4.70 10.42
N ALA A 126 -16.15 -5.30 11.34
CA ALA A 126 -14.91 -4.72 11.87
C ALA A 126 -13.76 -5.66 11.56
N VAL A 127 -12.85 -5.22 10.68
CA VAL A 127 -11.76 -6.07 10.18
C VAL A 127 -10.43 -5.47 10.58
N ARG A 128 -9.50 -6.32 11.04
CA ARG A 128 -8.12 -5.91 11.29
C ARG A 128 -7.34 -6.02 10.00
N ILE A 129 -6.74 -4.92 9.57
CA ILE A 129 -5.94 -4.88 8.36
C ILE A 129 -4.54 -4.36 8.71
N THR A 130 -3.51 -5.11 8.33
CA THR A 130 -2.11 -4.78 8.57
C THR A 130 -1.55 -3.83 7.53
N THR A 131 -0.37 -3.24 7.80
CA THR A 131 0.33 -2.41 6.80
C THR A 131 0.67 -3.22 5.55
N GLN A 132 1.00 -4.50 5.72
CA GLN A 132 1.35 -5.39 4.61
C GLN A 132 0.13 -5.65 3.72
N GLU A 133 -1.04 -5.91 4.32
CA GLU A 133 -2.28 -6.06 3.56
C GLU A 133 -2.66 -4.76 2.84
N LEU A 134 -2.57 -3.62 3.51
CA LEU A 134 -2.83 -2.30 2.91
C LEU A 134 -1.86 -1.94 1.78
N SER A 135 -0.65 -2.50 1.79
CA SER A 135 0.31 -2.38 0.68
C SER A 135 -0.10 -3.19 -0.55
N ASN A 136 -0.94 -4.21 -0.39
CA ASN A 136 -1.49 -5.00 -1.49
C ASN A 136 -2.62 -4.25 -2.19
N ARG A 137 -2.24 -3.40 -3.15
CA ARG A 137 -3.15 -2.60 -3.98
C ARG A 137 -4.11 -3.42 -4.87
N LYS A 138 -3.94 -4.75 -4.94
CA LYS A 138 -4.90 -5.64 -5.62
C LYS A 138 -6.04 -6.08 -4.70
N ALA A 139 -5.85 -5.98 -3.39
CA ALA A 139 -6.85 -6.30 -2.39
C ALA A 139 -7.52 -5.03 -1.85
N TYR A 140 -6.77 -3.93 -1.72
CA TYR A 140 -7.27 -2.71 -1.09
C TYR A 140 -6.98 -1.43 -1.87
N THR A 141 -7.96 -0.52 -1.85
CA THR A 141 -7.79 0.89 -2.25
C THR A 141 -7.83 1.77 -1.00
N LEU A 142 -6.93 2.75 -0.91
CA LEU A 142 -6.87 3.72 0.18
C LEU A 142 -7.21 5.12 -0.31
N ARG A 143 -8.04 5.87 0.41
CA ARG A 143 -8.34 7.28 0.14
C ARG A 143 -8.61 8.06 1.42
N ALA A 144 -8.38 9.37 1.38
CA ALA A 144 -8.87 10.22 2.46
C ALA A 144 -10.40 10.24 2.46
N ALA A 145 -11.04 10.28 3.63
CA ALA A 145 -12.50 10.27 3.74
C ALA A 145 -13.18 11.40 2.94
N GLN A 146 -12.49 12.54 2.80
CA GLN A 146 -12.93 13.70 2.03
C GLN A 146 -13.01 13.43 0.51
N GLU A 147 -12.28 12.44 -0.01
CA GLU A 147 -12.23 12.09 -1.44
C GLU A 147 -13.21 10.98 -1.83
N CYS A 148 -13.97 10.44 -0.87
CA CYS A 148 -14.92 9.35 -1.07
C CYS A 148 -16.39 9.82 -1.15
N ALA A 149 -16.64 11.13 -1.14
CA ALA A 149 -17.96 11.72 -1.35
C ALA A 149 -18.10 12.17 -2.82
N ALA A 150 -18.58 11.27 -3.68
CA ALA A 150 -19.03 11.56 -5.04
C ALA A 150 -20.24 10.70 -5.36
#